data_AF-A0A2X3BXG1-F1
#
_entry.id   AF-A0A2X3BXG1-F1
#
_cell.length_a   1.000
_cell.length_b   1.000
_cell.length_c   1.000
_cell.angle_alpha   90.00
_cell.angle_beta   90.00
_cell.angle_gamma   90.00
#
_symmetry.space_group_name_H-M   'P 1'
#
loop_
_entity.id
_entity.type
_entity.pdbx_description
1 polymer ?
#
loop_
_entity_poly.entity_id
_entity_poly.type
_entity_poly.pdbx_seq_one_letter_code
_entity_poly.pdbx_strand_id
1 'polypeptide(L)'
;MERGHEQEPIARMLYEEMNFVDVDNGGFFDHETYGDSPDGLVGRDGLVEIKSVIAATHYATLTRGAFDPAYRWQLIGHLDCSGRDWVDFISYCSDFPEGKQLIVYRLTAAECQSEIGRLRARRNEFLSLVAETKRMILEIE
;
A
#
# COMPACT_ATOMS: atom_id res chain seq x y z
N MET A 1 -5.13 6.71 15.15
CA MET A 1 -5.56 5.38 14.65
C MET A 1 -7.08 5.34 14.50
N GLU A 2 -7.88 5.73 15.50
CA GLU A 2 -9.37 5.78 15.40
C GLU A 2 -9.90 6.60 14.21
N ARG A 3 -9.44 7.85 14.04
CA ARG A 3 -9.81 8.70 12.87
C ARG A 3 -9.52 8.02 11.52
N GLY A 4 -8.50 7.17 11.45
CA GLY A 4 -8.15 6.46 10.23
C GLY A 4 -9.22 5.46 9.82
N HIS A 5 -9.65 4.62 10.76
CA HIS A 5 -10.67 3.60 10.54
C HIS A 5 -12.05 4.19 10.22
N GLU A 6 -12.41 5.33 10.83
CA GLU A 6 -13.70 5.99 10.55
C GLU A 6 -13.73 6.65 9.16
N GLN A 7 -12.60 7.15 8.69
CA GLN A 7 -12.51 7.91 7.45
C GLN A 7 -12.19 7.08 6.22
N GLU A 8 -11.58 5.91 6.38
CA GLU A 8 -11.24 5.03 5.26
C GLU A 8 -12.46 4.60 4.41
N PRO A 9 -13.62 4.23 4.99
CA PRO A 9 -14.81 3.92 4.19
C PRO A 9 -15.29 5.12 3.34
N ILE A 10 -15.16 6.34 3.87
CA ILE A 10 -15.52 7.57 3.15
C ILE A 10 -14.54 7.81 2.00
N ALA A 11 -13.25 7.66 2.26
CA ALA A 11 -12.21 7.80 1.24
C ALA A 11 -12.39 6.77 0.11
N ARG A 12 -12.73 5.52 0.45
CA ARG A 12 -13.03 4.45 -0.50
C ARG A 12 -14.23 4.80 -1.37
N MET A 13 -15.35 5.19 -0.76
CA MET A 13 -16.56 5.60 -1.47
C MET A 13 -16.30 6.76 -2.45
N LEU A 14 -15.54 7.77 -2.02
CA LEU A 14 -15.17 8.89 -2.89
C LEU A 14 -14.27 8.45 -4.05
N TYR A 15 -13.35 7.51 -3.82
CA TYR A 15 -12.52 6.95 -4.88
C TYR A 15 -13.34 6.14 -5.89
N GLU A 16 -14.26 5.31 -5.41
CA GLU A 16 -15.20 4.53 -6.23
C GLU A 16 -16.04 5.44 -7.13
N GLU A 17 -16.62 6.50 -6.55
CA GLU A 17 -17.41 7.49 -7.29
C GLU A 17 -16.57 8.25 -8.32
N MET A 18 -15.38 8.72 -7.93
CA MET A 18 -14.50 9.52 -8.79
C MET A 18 -13.98 8.72 -10.00
N ASN A 19 -13.71 7.43 -9.83
CA ASN A 19 -13.12 6.58 -10.86
C ASN A 19 -14.12 5.66 -11.55
N PHE A 20 -15.37 5.64 -11.07
CA PHE A 20 -16.44 4.76 -11.55
C PHE A 20 -16.03 3.28 -11.51
N VAL A 21 -15.53 2.84 -10.35
CA VAL A 21 -15.07 1.47 -10.08
C VAL A 21 -15.63 0.99 -8.75
N ASP A 22 -15.70 -0.32 -8.56
CA ASP A 22 -15.95 -0.95 -7.26
C ASP A 22 -14.63 -1.37 -6.61
N VAL A 23 -14.51 -1.18 -5.29
CA VAL A 23 -13.36 -1.60 -4.49
C VAL A 23 -13.76 -2.76 -3.57
N ASP A 24 -13.33 -3.96 -3.94
CA ASP A 24 -13.50 -5.16 -3.12
C ASP A 24 -12.56 -5.16 -1.91
N ASN A 25 -12.84 -6.02 -0.92
CA ASN A 25 -11.97 -6.21 0.25
C ASN A 25 -10.56 -6.70 -0.17
N GLY A 26 -9.51 -6.04 0.32
CA GLY A 26 -8.12 -6.37 0.03
C GLY A 26 -7.63 -7.71 0.59
N GLY A 27 -8.21 -8.15 1.71
CA GLY A 27 -7.83 -9.40 2.37
C GLY A 27 -6.35 -9.45 2.76
N PHE A 28 -5.77 -10.66 2.77
CA PHE A 28 -4.35 -10.88 3.04
C PHE A 28 -3.76 -11.84 2.02
N PHE A 29 -2.71 -11.40 1.32
CA PHE A 29 -1.92 -12.21 0.41
C PHE A 29 -0.84 -12.96 1.20
N ASP A 30 -1.09 -14.23 1.48
CA ASP A 30 -0.19 -15.09 2.26
C ASP A 30 0.82 -15.83 1.36
N HIS A 31 2.11 -15.64 1.64
CA HIS A 31 3.23 -16.33 1.01
C HIS A 31 4.04 -17.15 2.05
N GLU A 32 3.37 -17.63 3.09
CA GLU A 32 3.85 -18.47 4.21
C GLU A 32 4.85 -17.78 5.16
N THR A 33 5.85 -17.11 4.59
CA THR A 33 6.96 -16.48 5.32
C THR A 33 6.91 -14.96 5.26
N TYR A 34 6.05 -14.42 4.42
CA TYR A 34 5.73 -13.01 4.28
C TYR A 34 4.31 -12.88 3.72
N GLY A 35 3.77 -11.68 3.77
CA GLY A 35 2.50 -11.40 3.15
C GLY A 35 2.21 -9.91 3.17
N ASP A 36 1.04 -9.57 2.66
CA ASP A 36 0.68 -8.19 2.40
C ASP A 36 -0.86 -8.01 2.41
N SER A 37 -1.31 -6.84 2.83
CA SER A 37 -2.72 -6.51 3.01
C SER A 37 -3.00 -5.15 2.39
N PRO A 38 -3.35 -5.07 1.10
CA PRO A 38 -3.84 -3.82 0.52
C PRO A 38 -5.20 -3.45 1.13
N ASP A 39 -5.57 -2.18 1.09
CA ASP A 39 -6.87 -1.74 1.64
C ASP A 39 -8.05 -2.17 0.75
N GLY A 40 -7.80 -2.41 -0.54
CA GLY A 40 -8.83 -2.90 -1.46
C GLY A 40 -8.32 -3.39 -2.81
N LEU A 41 -9.18 -4.13 -3.52
CA LEU A 41 -8.93 -4.66 -4.86
C LEU A 41 -9.83 -3.94 -5.87
N VAL A 42 -9.27 -3.51 -6.99
CA VAL A 42 -10.03 -2.89 -8.08
C VAL A 42 -10.02 -3.82 -9.28
N GLY A 43 -11.18 -4.44 -9.54
CA GLY A 43 -11.33 -5.42 -10.61
C GLY A 43 -10.26 -6.52 -10.52
N ARG A 44 -9.70 -6.90 -11.68
CA ARG A 44 -8.69 -7.97 -11.76
C ARG A 44 -7.25 -7.49 -11.58
N ASP A 45 -6.99 -6.24 -11.93
CA ASP A 45 -5.62 -5.77 -12.19
C ASP A 45 -5.15 -4.70 -11.20
N GLY A 46 -6.07 -4.16 -10.39
CA GLY A 46 -5.81 -3.00 -9.55
C GLY A 46 -5.86 -3.27 -8.05
N LEU A 47 -5.22 -2.38 -7.32
CA LEU A 47 -5.13 -2.31 -5.86
C LEU A 47 -5.32 -0.87 -5.41
N VAL A 48 -5.78 -0.68 -4.18
CA VAL A 48 -5.77 0.64 -3.51
C VAL A 48 -5.09 0.57 -2.15
N GLU A 49 -4.42 1.66 -1.80
CA GLU A 49 -3.86 1.91 -0.47
C GLU A 49 -4.28 3.30 -0.01
N ILE A 50 -5.12 3.36 1.03
CA ILE A 50 -5.80 4.55 1.53
C ILE A 50 -5.13 5.07 2.80
N LYS A 51 -4.68 6.32 2.74
CA LYS A 51 -4.13 7.04 3.88
C LYS A 51 -5.05 8.19 4.28
N SER A 52 -5.85 7.96 5.32
CA SER A 52 -6.62 9.00 6.02
C SER A 52 -5.71 9.80 6.95
N VAL A 53 -5.30 11.00 6.52
CA VAL A 53 -4.23 11.79 7.15
C VAL A 53 -4.70 13.15 7.65
N ILE A 54 -3.88 13.79 8.47
CA ILE A 54 -4.12 15.18 8.92
C ILE A 54 -3.87 16.17 7.77
N ALA A 55 -4.45 17.37 7.88
CA ALA A 55 -4.39 18.40 6.84
C ALA A 55 -2.94 18.74 6.41
N ALA A 56 -1.99 18.82 7.37
CA ALA A 56 -0.59 19.11 7.05
C ALA A 56 0.04 18.04 6.14
N THR A 57 -0.22 16.75 6.41
CA THR A 57 0.29 15.63 5.62
C THR A 57 -0.38 15.56 4.24
N HIS A 58 -1.69 15.80 4.19
CA HIS A 58 -2.42 15.86 2.93
C HIS A 58 -1.91 17.02 2.05
N TYR A 59 -1.73 18.19 2.64
CA TYR A 59 -1.15 19.36 1.98
C TYR A 59 0.26 19.10 1.44
N ALA A 60 1.12 18.44 2.22
CA ALA A 60 2.46 18.07 1.77
C ALA A 60 2.42 17.11 0.58
N THR A 61 1.47 16.18 0.58
CA THR A 61 1.24 15.23 -0.52
C THR A 61 0.70 15.90 -1.78
N LEU A 62 -0.26 16.83 -1.62
CA LEU A 62 -0.75 17.68 -2.69
C LEU A 62 0.36 18.51 -3.32
N THR A 63 1.14 19.20 -2.48
CA THR A 63 2.20 20.12 -2.93
C THR A 63 3.34 19.38 -3.62
N ARG A 64 3.64 18.15 -3.19
CA ARG A 64 4.64 17.29 -3.84
C ARG A 64 4.23 16.89 -5.25
N GLY A 65 2.94 16.77 -5.54
CA GLY A 65 2.44 16.24 -6.81
C GLY A 65 2.75 14.76 -7.01
N ALA A 66 3.05 14.03 -5.93
CA ALA A 66 3.32 12.59 -5.93
C ALA A 66 3.00 12.00 -4.54
N PHE A 67 2.84 10.67 -4.50
CA PHE A 67 2.63 9.94 -3.25
C PHE A 67 3.77 10.18 -2.25
N ASP A 68 3.49 9.94 -0.96
CA ASP A 68 4.51 10.08 0.08
C ASP A 68 5.55 8.94 -0.05
N PRO A 69 6.84 9.26 -0.29
CA PRO A 69 7.88 8.26 -0.52
C PRO A 69 8.09 7.31 0.67
N ALA A 70 7.61 7.66 1.88
CA ALA A 70 7.60 6.77 3.02
C ALA A 70 6.84 5.45 2.75
N TYR A 71 5.81 5.48 1.90
CA TYR A 71 5.02 4.31 1.55
C TYR A 71 5.53 3.56 0.33
N ARG A 72 6.65 3.98 -0.29
CA ARG A 72 7.13 3.36 -1.54
C ARG A 72 7.24 1.84 -1.42
N TRP A 73 7.96 1.34 -0.42
CA TRP A 73 8.17 -0.10 -0.27
C TRP A 73 6.91 -0.88 0.11
N GLN A 74 5.92 -0.23 0.73
CA GLN A 74 4.60 -0.83 0.96
C GLN A 74 3.87 -1.03 -0.38
N LEU A 75 3.83 0.01 -1.22
CA LEU A 75 3.20 -0.07 -2.56
C LEU A 75 3.88 -1.09 -3.48
N ILE A 76 5.22 -1.15 -3.44
CA ILE A 76 5.98 -2.19 -4.16
C ILE A 76 5.66 -3.59 -3.60
N GLY A 77 5.48 -3.71 -2.28
CA GLY A 77 5.05 -4.93 -1.61
C GLY A 77 3.69 -5.42 -2.12
N HIS A 78 2.71 -4.52 -2.27
CA HIS A 78 1.40 -4.87 -2.84
C HIS A 78 1.52 -5.43 -4.25
N LEU A 79 2.29 -4.78 -5.13
CA LEU A 79 2.50 -5.24 -6.50
C LEU A 79 3.21 -6.60 -6.54
N ASP A 80 4.23 -6.79 -5.70
CA ASP A 80 4.98 -8.04 -5.63
C ASP A 80 4.14 -9.21 -5.10
N CYS A 81 3.39 -8.99 -4.01
CA CYS A 81 2.66 -10.05 -3.32
C CYS A 81 1.37 -10.45 -4.06
N SER A 82 0.70 -9.49 -4.70
CA SER A 82 -0.55 -9.76 -5.41
C SER A 82 -0.36 -10.18 -6.87
N GLY A 83 0.76 -9.79 -7.49
CA GLY A 83 0.99 -9.97 -8.93
C GLY A 83 0.09 -9.10 -9.82
N ARG A 84 -0.57 -8.09 -9.26
CA ARG A 84 -1.45 -7.16 -9.99
C ARG A 84 -0.67 -6.05 -10.70
N ASP A 85 -1.31 -5.44 -11.69
CA ASP A 85 -0.66 -4.54 -12.64
C ASP A 85 -0.40 -3.15 -12.06
N TRP A 86 -1.23 -2.69 -11.13
CA TRP A 86 -1.11 -1.34 -10.57
C TRP A 86 -1.69 -1.23 -9.16
N VAL A 87 -1.21 -0.21 -8.45
CA VAL A 87 -1.72 0.20 -7.14
C VAL A 87 -1.92 1.71 -7.14
N ASP A 88 -3.08 2.15 -6.67
CA ASP A 88 -3.40 3.55 -6.43
C ASP A 88 -3.16 3.91 -4.97
N PHE A 89 -2.21 4.81 -4.74
CA PHE A 89 -2.05 5.46 -3.45
C PHE A 89 -3.08 6.59 -3.32
N ILE A 90 -3.88 6.55 -2.27
CA ILE A 90 -4.94 7.52 -2.00
C ILE A 90 -4.59 8.27 -0.72
N SER A 91 -4.48 9.59 -0.77
CA SER A 91 -4.46 10.43 0.42
C SER A 91 -5.82 11.07 0.62
N TYR A 92 -6.39 10.91 1.81
CA TYR A 92 -7.67 11.51 2.17
C TYR A 92 -7.55 12.41 3.39
N CYS A 93 -8.25 13.54 3.39
CA CYS A 93 -8.39 14.43 4.53
C CYS A 93 -9.76 15.09 4.56
N SER A 94 -10.59 14.77 5.57
CA SER A 94 -11.92 15.37 5.76
C SER A 94 -11.89 16.90 5.91
N ASP A 95 -10.79 17.44 6.45
CA ASP A 95 -10.69 18.85 6.83
C ASP A 95 -10.28 19.76 5.66
N PHE A 96 -10.04 19.18 4.48
CA PHE A 96 -9.75 19.92 3.26
C PHE A 96 -11.03 20.43 2.59
N PRO A 97 -10.94 21.51 1.77
CA PRO A 97 -12.07 21.99 1.00
C PRO A 97 -12.67 20.88 0.11
N GLU A 98 -13.99 20.93 -0.08
CA GLU A 98 -14.72 20.01 -0.96
C GLU A 98 -14.08 19.95 -2.35
N GLY A 99 -13.98 18.75 -2.92
CA GLY A 99 -13.28 18.50 -4.19
C GLY A 99 -11.75 18.50 -4.10
N LYS A 100 -11.17 18.74 -2.91
CA LYS A 100 -9.72 18.66 -2.63
C LYS A 100 -9.38 17.72 -1.48
N GLN A 101 -10.34 16.95 -0.99
CA GLN A 101 -10.16 16.03 0.14
C GLN A 101 -9.47 14.73 -0.25
N LEU A 102 -9.46 14.37 -1.54
CA LEU A 102 -8.95 13.10 -2.04
C LEU A 102 -7.93 13.35 -3.17
N ILE A 103 -6.78 12.70 -3.07
CA ILE A 103 -5.71 12.76 -4.07
C ILE A 103 -5.25 11.33 -4.35
N VAL A 104 -5.09 11.00 -5.63
CA VAL A 104 -4.71 9.66 -6.10
C VAL A 104 -3.43 9.73 -6.92
N TYR A 105 -2.52 8.79 -6.68
CA TYR A 105 -1.35 8.56 -7.51
C TYR A 105 -1.19 7.08 -7.83
N ARG A 106 -1.13 6.75 -9.12
CA ARG A 106 -0.95 5.39 -9.59
C ARG A 106 0.52 5.02 -9.70
N LEU A 107 0.85 3.81 -9.28
CA LEU A 107 2.10 3.13 -9.62
C LEU A 107 1.77 1.86 -10.41
N THR A 108 2.55 1.56 -11.44
CA THR A 108 2.40 0.31 -12.21
C THR A 108 3.53 -0.67 -11.90
N ALA A 109 3.23 -1.97 -11.95
CA ALA A 109 4.22 -3.03 -11.83
C ALA A 109 5.29 -2.92 -12.93
N ALA A 110 4.92 -2.49 -14.14
CA ALA A 110 5.84 -2.31 -15.26
C ALA A 110 6.92 -1.25 -14.94
N GLU A 111 6.55 -0.14 -14.31
CA GLU A 111 7.50 0.91 -13.91
C GLU A 111 8.35 0.52 -12.70
N CYS A 112 7.87 -0.44 -11.90
CA CYS A 112 8.44 -0.82 -10.61
C CYS A 112 9.31 -2.09 -10.63
N GLN A 113 9.64 -2.64 -11.82
CA GLN A 113 10.35 -3.93 -11.92
C GLN A 113 11.70 -3.95 -11.19
N SER A 114 12.44 -2.85 -11.22
CA SER A 114 13.73 -2.73 -10.53
C SER A 114 13.56 -2.81 -9.00
N GLU A 115 12.60 -2.07 -8.46
CA GLU A 115 12.26 -2.08 -7.04
C GLU A 115 11.72 -3.42 -6.58
N ILE A 116 10.85 -4.06 -7.37
CA ILE A 116 10.35 -5.41 -7.08
C ILE A 116 11.52 -6.39 -6.99
N GLY A 117 12.46 -6.35 -7.94
CA GLY A 117 13.67 -7.18 -7.90
C GLY A 117 14.51 -6.95 -6.64
N ARG A 118 14.71 -5.69 -6.24
CA ARG A 118 15.44 -5.33 -5.01
C ARG A 118 14.72 -5.79 -3.75
N LEU A 119 13.40 -5.65 -3.70
CA LEU A 119 12.58 -6.08 -2.58
C LEU A 119 12.70 -7.60 -2.39
N ARG A 120 12.55 -8.38 -3.47
CA ARG A 120 12.72 -9.84 -3.47
C ARG A 120 14.08 -10.27 -2.95
N ALA A 121 15.16 -9.65 -3.47
CA ALA A 121 16.52 -9.99 -3.05
C ALA A 121 16.73 -9.77 -1.55
N ARG A 122 16.37 -8.57 -1.04
CA ARG A 122 16.51 -8.24 0.39
C ARG A 122 15.63 -9.09 1.29
N ARG A 123 14.41 -9.42 0.85
CA ARG A 123 13.52 -10.32 1.58
C ARG A 123 14.15 -11.71 1.74
N ASN A 124 14.72 -12.27 0.67
CA ASN A 124 15.36 -13.58 0.72
C ASN A 124 16.57 -13.62 1.66
N GLU A 125 17.41 -12.57 1.64
CA GLU A 125 18.52 -12.42 2.60
C GLU A 125 18.01 -12.39 4.04
N PHE A 126 16.97 -11.59 4.31
CA PHE A 126 16.38 -11.47 5.64
C PHE A 126 15.75 -12.78 6.13
N LEU A 127 15.00 -13.49 5.27
CA LEU A 127 14.41 -14.79 5.61
C LEU A 127 15.49 -15.82 5.93
N SER A 128 16.61 -15.79 5.20
CA SER A 128 17.76 -16.67 5.46
C SER A 128 18.38 -16.39 6.83
N LEU A 129 18.57 -15.11 7.16
CA LEU A 129 19.06 -14.68 8.48
C LEU A 129 18.12 -15.12 9.61
N VAL A 130 16.80 -14.97 9.44
CA VAL A 130 15.80 -15.40 10.43
C VAL A 130 15.86 -16.91 10.63
N ALA A 131 15.93 -17.69 9.55
CA ALA A 131 16.03 -19.14 9.61
C ALA A 131 17.32 -19.61 10.31
N GLU A 132 18.46 -18.99 10.00
CA GLU A 132 19.73 -19.27 10.66
C GLU A 132 19.71 -18.92 12.15
N THR A 133 19.20 -17.73 12.48
CA THR A 133 19.05 -17.26 13.87
C THR A 133 18.17 -18.22 14.67
N LYS A 134 17.05 -18.67 14.09
CA LYS A 134 16.16 -19.65 14.71
C LYS A 134 16.88 -20.96 15.01
N ARG A 135 17.68 -21.48 14.07
CA ARG A 135 18.47 -22.71 14.30
C ARG A 135 19.46 -22.52 15.45
N MET A 136 20.23 -21.43 15.45
CA MET A 136 21.20 -21.15 16.52
C MET A 136 20.54 -21.12 17.90
N ILE A 137 19.38 -20.48 18.03
CA ILE A 137 18.63 -20.42 19.31
C ILE A 137 18.20 -21.83 19.77
N LEU A 138 17.81 -22.71 18.85
CA LEU A 138 17.34 -24.06 19.17
C LEU A 138 18.48 -25.05 19.46
N GLU A 139 19.70 -24.76 19.01
CA GLU A 139 20.89 -25.62 19.14
C GLU A 139 21.82 -25.20 20.30
N ILE A 140 21.58 -24.04 20.93
CA ILE A 140 22.31 -23.63 22.14
C ILE A 140 21.87 -24.49 23.33
N GLU A 141 22.81 -25.27 23.88
CA GLU A 141 22.68 -26.02 25.14
C GLU A 141 22.67 -25.12 26.38
#